data_AF-A0A7W7YK76-F1
#
_entry.id   AF-A0A7W7YK76-F1
#
_cell.length_a   1.000
_cell.length_b   1.000
_cell.length_c   1.000
_cell.angle_alpha   90.00
_cell.angle_beta   90.00
_cell.angle_gamma   90.00
#
_symmetry.space_group_name_H-M   'P 1'
#
loop_
_entity.id
_entity.type
_entity.pdbx_description
1 polymer ?
#
loop_
_entity_poly.entity_id
_entity_poly.type
_entity_poly.pdbx_seq_one_letter_code
_entity_poly.pdbx_strand_id
1 'polypeptide(L)'
;MTYLLTFLAGFICGTATWLLWMAFRFIMDVKAAQSTVAGYLNAADSPKDVEARKAVEACKNRLRWQKRVNPEWLPPLVDEVPRLVRDIARIYHPQHPEPLLAPGLSQFSRAVHLAALDVSDFLQTRSIGRLVDVSASTALKTWEMTHKIATHEAMQTAGKWYRRLLPVWQVVKYKSPMVWAGVAVSNVAARTLQPAIIDILARRTIDLYSGRVGQSAPLIIPEVVEPE
;
A
#
# COMPACT_ATOMS: atom_id res chain seq x y z
N MET A 1 -6.43 30.43 -32.38
CA MET A 1 -6.96 29.18 -31.76
C MET A 1 -6.05 27.98 -31.97
N THR A 2 -5.48 27.78 -33.16
CA THR A 2 -4.59 26.64 -33.51
C THR A 2 -3.33 26.52 -32.64
N TYR A 3 -2.64 27.62 -32.33
CA TYR A 3 -1.45 27.61 -31.46
C TYR A 3 -1.74 27.23 -29.99
N LEU A 4 -2.95 27.55 -29.52
CA LEU A 4 -3.38 27.23 -28.15
C LEU A 4 -3.65 25.72 -28.02
N LEU A 5 -4.23 25.11 -29.06
CA LEU A 5 -4.49 23.67 -29.13
C LEU A 5 -3.19 22.85 -29.24
N THR A 6 -2.21 23.30 -30.02
CA THR A 6 -0.90 22.60 -30.13
C THR A 6 -0.09 22.72 -28.84
N PHE A 7 -0.12 23.88 -28.17
CA PHE A 7 0.47 24.05 -26.84
C PHE A 7 -0.20 23.15 -25.80
N LEU A 8 -1.54 23.08 -25.79
CA LEU A 8 -2.28 22.21 -24.87
C LEU A 8 -1.98 20.73 -25.12
N ALA A 9 -1.90 20.32 -26.39
CA ALA A 9 -1.53 18.96 -26.77
C ALA A 9 -0.11 18.61 -26.31
N GLY A 10 0.85 19.52 -26.49
CA GLY A 10 2.22 19.37 -26.01
C GLY A 10 2.30 19.26 -24.48
N PHE A 11 1.56 20.10 -23.75
CA PHE A 11 1.49 20.07 -22.29
C PHE A 11 0.86 18.76 -21.78
N ILE A 12 -0.23 18.30 -22.40
CA ILE A 12 -0.87 17.02 -22.04
C ILE A 12 0.08 15.86 -22.32
N CYS A 13 0.80 15.87 -23.44
CA CYS A 13 1.76 14.82 -23.77
C CYS A 13 2.96 14.80 -22.80
N GLY A 14 3.49 15.97 -22.46
CA GLY A 14 4.58 16.12 -21.49
C GLY A 14 4.18 15.66 -20.09
N THR A 15 3.02 16.11 -19.60
CA THR A 15 2.49 15.69 -18.29
C THR A 15 2.15 14.20 -18.26
N ALA A 16 1.58 13.64 -19.32
CA ALA A 16 1.32 12.22 -19.43
C ALA A 16 2.61 11.40 -19.37
N THR A 17 3.64 11.81 -20.12
CA THR A 17 4.95 11.14 -20.14
C THR A 17 5.61 11.19 -18.76
N TRP A 18 5.56 12.35 -18.09
CA TRP A 18 6.06 12.50 -16.71
C TRP A 18 5.35 11.57 -15.72
N LEU A 19 4.01 11.52 -15.77
CA LEU A 19 3.21 10.65 -14.90
C LEU A 19 3.51 9.17 -15.15
N LEU A 20 3.69 8.79 -16.42
CA LEU A 20 4.03 7.43 -16.81
C LEU A 20 5.43 7.04 -16.32
N TRP A 21 6.40 7.97 -16.41
CA TRP A 21 7.74 7.80 -15.85
C TRP A 21 7.71 7.64 -14.32
N MET A 22 6.97 8.50 -13.60
CA MET A 22 6.77 8.36 -12.15
C MET A 22 6.13 7.02 -11.77
N ALA A 23 5.10 6.58 -12.51
CA ALA A 23 4.46 5.29 -12.27
C ALA A 23 5.42 4.12 -12.52
N PHE A 24 6.26 4.20 -13.56
CA PHE A 24 7.26 3.18 -13.84
C PHE A 24 8.33 3.11 -12.76
N ARG A 25 8.86 4.27 -12.34
CA ARG A 25 9.81 4.38 -11.23
C ARG A 25 9.23 3.80 -9.95
N PHE A 26 7.98 4.11 -9.63
CA PHE A 26 7.26 3.53 -8.50
C PHE A 26 7.17 2.00 -8.56
N ILE A 27 6.86 1.43 -9.74
CA ILE A 27 6.80 -0.03 -9.90
C ILE A 27 8.19 -0.66 -9.74
N MET A 28 9.22 -0.03 -10.29
CA MET A 28 10.60 -0.52 -10.14
C MET A 28 11.04 -0.51 -8.68
N ASP A 29 10.75 0.57 -7.96
CA ASP A 29 11.06 0.67 -6.54
C ASP A 29 10.35 -0.46 -5.77
N VAL A 30 9.04 -0.62 -5.94
CA VAL A 30 8.30 -1.71 -5.27
C VAL A 30 8.90 -3.07 -5.58
N LYS A 31 9.25 -3.32 -6.86
CA LYS A 31 9.92 -4.56 -7.25
C LYS A 31 11.29 -4.73 -6.61
N ALA A 32 12.08 -3.67 -6.47
CA ALA A 32 13.39 -3.73 -5.83
C ALA A 32 13.27 -4.16 -4.36
N ALA A 33 12.36 -3.53 -3.59
CA ALA A 33 12.12 -3.93 -2.19
C ALA A 33 11.59 -5.36 -2.09
N GLN A 34 10.67 -5.74 -2.98
CA GLN A 34 10.17 -7.12 -3.05
C GLN A 34 11.28 -8.10 -3.38
N SER A 35 12.20 -7.78 -4.29
CA SER A 35 13.32 -8.66 -4.63
C SER A 35 14.31 -8.80 -3.47
N THR A 36 14.56 -7.75 -2.69
CA THR A 36 15.40 -7.82 -1.50
C THR A 36 14.78 -8.74 -0.46
N VAL A 37 13.49 -8.54 -0.13
CA VAL A 37 12.78 -9.39 0.84
C VAL A 37 12.60 -10.81 0.31
N ALA A 38 12.33 -11.00 -0.99
CA ALA A 38 12.26 -12.31 -1.62
C ALA A 38 13.63 -13.01 -1.63
N GLY A 39 14.74 -12.28 -1.73
CA GLY A 39 16.09 -12.82 -1.59
C GLY A 39 16.33 -13.43 -0.20
N TYR A 40 15.93 -12.71 0.86
CA TYR A 40 15.94 -13.26 2.24
C TYR A 40 14.94 -14.39 2.42
N LEU A 41 13.76 -14.22 1.82
CA LEU A 41 12.77 -15.24 1.49
C LEU A 41 13.47 -16.53 1.11
N ASN A 42 14.18 -16.45 -0.02
CA ASN A 42 14.76 -17.53 -0.80
C ASN A 42 15.98 -18.20 -0.18
N ALA A 43 16.77 -17.46 0.60
CA ALA A 43 17.92 -18.01 1.32
C ALA A 43 17.53 -18.97 2.47
N ALA A 44 16.27 -18.98 2.88
CA ALA A 44 15.79 -19.78 4.01
C ALA A 44 15.43 -21.22 3.56
N ASP A 45 16.35 -22.17 3.70
CA ASP A 45 16.26 -23.54 3.15
C ASP A 45 15.49 -24.58 4.03
N SER A 46 14.91 -24.16 5.17
CA SER A 46 14.19 -25.11 6.04
C SER A 46 12.88 -25.58 5.39
N PRO A 47 12.48 -26.86 5.51
CA PRO A 47 11.18 -27.33 5.02
C PRO A 47 9.99 -26.53 5.59
N LYS A 48 10.11 -26.02 6.82
CA LYS A 48 9.13 -25.12 7.43
C LYS A 48 9.11 -23.74 6.80
N ASP A 49 10.27 -23.23 6.38
CA ASP A 49 10.39 -21.94 5.70
C ASP A 49 9.71 -22.01 4.32
N VAL A 50 9.83 -23.14 3.60
CA VAL A 50 9.15 -23.38 2.32
C VAL A 50 7.62 -23.40 2.50
N GLU A 51 7.12 -24.04 3.55
CA GLU A 51 5.68 -24.08 3.85
C GLU A 51 5.15 -22.70 4.27
N ALA A 52 5.91 -21.95 5.08
CA ALA A 52 5.58 -20.58 5.45
C ALA A 52 5.51 -19.67 4.22
N ARG A 53 6.41 -19.82 3.25
CA ARG A 53 6.35 -19.07 1.98
C ARG A 53 5.08 -19.37 1.18
N LYS A 54 4.64 -20.63 1.12
CA LYS A 54 3.38 -20.97 0.46
C LYS A 54 2.19 -20.28 1.13
N ALA A 55 2.18 -20.17 2.45
CA ALA A 55 1.16 -19.41 3.18
C ALA A 55 1.20 -17.91 2.85
N VAL A 56 2.40 -17.33 2.74
CA VAL A 56 2.61 -15.93 2.33
C VAL A 56 2.12 -15.69 0.90
N GLU A 57 2.46 -16.57 -0.05
CA GLU A 57 1.99 -16.49 -1.43
C GLU A 57 0.47 -16.62 -1.53
N ALA A 58 -0.13 -17.53 -0.75
CA ALA A 58 -1.59 -17.65 -0.66
C ALA A 58 -2.23 -16.35 -0.15
N CYS A 59 -1.66 -15.71 0.87
CA CYS A 59 -2.10 -14.41 1.37
C CYS A 59 -2.01 -13.32 0.29
N LYS A 60 -0.87 -13.23 -0.40
CA LYS A 60 -0.67 -12.27 -1.51
C LYS A 60 -1.66 -12.50 -2.64
N ASN A 61 -1.94 -13.75 -2.97
CA ASN A 61 -2.93 -14.10 -4.00
C ASN A 61 -4.33 -13.65 -3.58
N ARG A 62 -4.75 -13.90 -2.34
CA ARG A 62 -6.05 -13.40 -1.84
C ARG A 62 -6.18 -11.89 -1.94
N LEU A 63 -5.13 -11.14 -1.61
CA LEU A 63 -5.10 -9.68 -1.75
C LEU A 63 -5.17 -9.23 -3.21
N ARG A 64 -4.42 -9.88 -4.11
CA ARG A 64 -4.45 -9.60 -5.56
C ARG A 64 -5.83 -9.84 -6.19
N TRP A 65 -6.55 -10.85 -5.70
CA TRP A 65 -7.87 -11.24 -6.21
C TRP A 65 -9.04 -10.52 -5.55
N GLN A 66 -8.81 -9.49 -4.73
CA GLN A 66 -9.89 -8.67 -4.21
C GLN A 66 -10.62 -7.92 -5.34
N LYS A 67 -11.93 -8.19 -5.47
CA LYS A 67 -12.80 -7.62 -6.51
C LYS A 67 -13.15 -6.14 -6.33
N ARG A 68 -12.54 -5.42 -5.37
CA ARG A 68 -12.87 -4.01 -5.11
C ARG A 68 -12.25 -3.11 -6.19
N VAL A 69 -13.09 -2.27 -6.80
CA VAL A 69 -12.74 -1.36 -7.91
C VAL A 69 -11.96 -0.12 -7.43
N ASN A 70 -12.02 0.20 -6.15
CA ASN A 70 -11.21 1.21 -5.46
C ASN A 70 -10.82 0.66 -4.06
N PRO A 71 -9.72 -0.09 -3.94
CA PRO A 71 -9.29 -0.64 -2.67
C PRO A 71 -8.59 0.44 -1.85
N GLU A 72 -9.18 0.78 -0.70
CA GLU A 72 -8.41 1.38 0.38
C GLU A 72 -7.25 0.42 0.71
N TRP A 73 -6.05 0.96 0.81
CA TRP A 73 -4.84 0.14 0.90
C TRP A 73 -4.72 -0.57 2.26
N LEU A 74 -5.24 0.02 3.33
CA LEU A 74 -5.07 -0.44 4.72
C LEU A 74 -6.08 -1.51 5.18
N PRO A 75 -7.40 -1.37 5.00
CA PRO A 75 -8.37 -2.31 5.59
C PRO A 75 -8.15 -3.78 5.22
N PRO A 76 -7.84 -4.14 3.95
CA PRO A 76 -7.49 -5.51 3.58
C PRO A 76 -6.31 -6.11 4.34
N LEU A 77 -5.33 -5.27 4.70
CA LEU A 77 -4.15 -5.70 5.45
C LEU A 77 -4.50 -6.01 6.91
N VAL A 78 -5.36 -5.20 7.52
CA VAL A 78 -5.80 -5.40 8.92
C VAL A 78 -6.51 -6.75 9.09
N ASP A 79 -7.26 -7.18 8.08
CA ASP A 79 -7.97 -8.47 8.12
C ASP A 79 -7.06 -9.67 7.81
N GLU A 80 -6.14 -9.54 6.85
CA GLU A 80 -5.31 -10.65 6.36
C GLU A 80 -4.03 -10.86 7.19
N VAL A 81 -3.42 -9.81 7.74
CA VAL A 81 -2.17 -9.92 8.53
C VAL A 81 -2.34 -10.85 9.73
N PRO A 82 -3.39 -10.74 10.59
CA PRO A 82 -3.56 -11.66 11.70
C PRO A 82 -3.78 -13.11 11.27
N ARG A 83 -4.39 -13.33 10.09
CA ARG A 83 -4.57 -14.69 9.53
C ARG A 83 -3.23 -15.26 9.09
N LEU A 84 -2.42 -14.47 8.38
CA LEU A 84 -1.07 -14.86 7.97
C LEU A 84 -0.19 -15.22 9.17
N VAL A 85 -0.22 -14.42 10.24
CA VAL A 85 0.57 -14.68 11.45
C VAL A 85 0.15 -16.01 12.10
N ARG A 86 -1.16 -16.31 12.16
CA ARG A 86 -1.65 -17.61 12.66
C ARG A 86 -1.19 -18.78 11.82
N ASP A 87 -1.24 -18.64 10.50
CA ASP A 87 -0.84 -19.70 9.57
C ASP A 87 0.66 -20.00 9.71
N ILE A 88 1.50 -18.97 9.79
CA ILE A 88 2.94 -19.12 10.04
C ILE A 88 3.19 -19.75 11.41
N ALA A 89 2.52 -19.29 12.47
CA ALA A 89 2.67 -19.84 13.81
C ALA A 89 2.39 -21.35 13.86
N ARG A 90 1.33 -21.81 13.18
CA ARG A 90 0.95 -23.23 13.09
C ARG A 90 2.01 -24.08 12.40
N ILE A 91 2.66 -23.55 11.36
CA ILE A 91 3.72 -24.25 10.61
C ILE A 91 4.96 -24.48 11.49
N TYR A 92 5.35 -23.48 12.28
CA TYR A 92 6.54 -23.60 13.13
C TYR A 92 6.30 -24.40 14.40
N HIS A 93 5.12 -24.26 15.02
CA HIS A 93 4.77 -24.90 16.30
C HIS A 93 3.47 -25.73 16.21
N PRO A 94 3.44 -26.83 15.44
CA PRO A 94 2.22 -27.64 15.27
C PRO A 94 1.79 -28.39 16.54
N GLN A 95 2.72 -28.60 17.49
CA GLN A 95 2.48 -29.35 18.73
C GLN A 95 2.06 -28.44 19.90
N HIS A 96 2.08 -27.12 19.74
CA HIS A 96 1.74 -26.20 20.82
C HIS A 96 0.21 -25.96 20.84
N PRO A 97 -0.46 -26.01 22.02
CA PRO A 97 -1.92 -25.85 22.11
C PRO A 97 -2.38 -24.47 21.60
N GLU A 98 -1.55 -23.43 21.79
CA GLU A 98 -1.73 -22.11 21.19
C GLU A 98 -0.46 -21.67 20.45
N PRO A 99 -0.31 -21.99 19.14
CA PRO A 99 0.91 -21.71 18.39
C PRO A 99 1.30 -20.22 18.36
N LEU A 100 0.30 -19.33 18.46
CA LEU A 100 0.52 -17.89 18.50
C LEU A 100 1.35 -17.44 19.71
N LEU A 101 1.21 -18.12 20.85
CA LEU A 101 1.87 -17.80 22.12
C LEU A 101 3.19 -18.54 22.32
N ALA A 102 3.63 -19.33 21.34
CA ALA A 102 4.89 -20.05 21.42
C ALA A 102 6.12 -19.14 21.65
N PRO A 103 6.25 -17.94 21.02
CA PRO A 103 7.34 -17.03 21.30
C PRO A 103 7.11 -16.23 22.59
N GLY A 104 8.19 -15.94 23.32
CA GLY A 104 8.12 -15.11 24.53
C GLY A 104 7.68 -13.67 24.24
N LEU A 105 7.00 -13.03 25.20
CA LEU A 105 6.50 -11.65 25.06
C LEU A 105 7.59 -10.64 24.66
N SER A 106 8.82 -10.80 25.15
CA SER A 106 9.96 -9.95 24.79
C SER A 106 10.37 -10.11 23.32
N GLN A 107 10.35 -11.34 22.80
CA GLN A 107 10.65 -11.63 21.39
C GLN A 107 9.53 -11.11 20.48
N PHE A 108 8.28 -11.29 20.90
CA PHE A 108 7.12 -10.76 20.19
C PHE A 108 7.16 -9.23 20.10
N SER A 109 7.37 -8.54 21.22
CA SER A 109 7.49 -7.08 21.25
C SER A 109 8.64 -6.58 20.38
N ARG A 110 9.78 -7.29 20.37
CA ARG A 110 10.92 -6.95 19.51
C ARG A 110 10.60 -7.15 18.04
N ALA A 111 9.95 -8.25 17.67
CA ALA A 111 9.56 -8.51 16.28
C ALA A 111 8.55 -7.47 15.78
N VAL A 112 7.58 -7.09 16.62
CA VAL A 112 6.62 -6.00 16.30
C VAL A 112 7.34 -4.67 16.12
N HIS A 113 8.29 -4.34 16.99
CA HIS A 113 9.07 -3.11 16.86
C HIS A 113 9.90 -3.08 15.57
N LEU A 114 10.60 -4.16 15.25
CA LEU A 114 11.37 -4.28 14.00
C LEU A 114 10.47 -4.23 12.77
N ALA A 115 9.31 -4.88 12.82
CA ALA A 115 8.31 -4.80 11.75
C ALA A 115 7.78 -3.37 11.57
N ALA A 116 7.50 -2.66 12.67
CA ALA A 116 7.06 -1.27 12.61
C ALA A 116 8.14 -0.35 12.03
N LEU A 117 9.41 -0.55 12.40
CA LEU A 117 10.53 0.18 11.83
C LEU A 117 10.70 -0.10 10.34
N ASP A 118 10.69 -1.36 9.91
CA ASP A 118 10.83 -1.72 8.50
C ASP A 118 9.65 -1.21 7.66
N VAL A 119 8.42 -1.25 8.20
CA VAL A 119 7.23 -0.70 7.53
C VAL A 119 7.29 0.82 7.49
N SER A 120 7.71 1.47 8.59
CA SER A 120 7.87 2.92 8.64
C SER A 120 8.93 3.38 7.66
N ASP A 121 10.10 2.73 7.63
CA ASP A 121 11.15 2.99 6.67
C ASP A 121 10.62 2.80 5.25
N PHE A 122 10.02 1.65 4.93
CA PHE A 122 9.41 1.41 3.62
C PHE A 122 8.39 2.47 3.18
N LEU A 123 7.62 3.04 4.12
CA LEU A 123 6.69 4.13 3.85
C LEU A 123 7.39 5.50 3.73
N GLN A 124 8.47 5.74 4.48
CA GLN A 124 9.22 7.00 4.53
C GLN A 124 10.24 7.14 3.38
N THR A 125 10.99 6.10 3.02
CA THR A 125 12.03 6.18 1.96
C THR A 125 11.44 6.30 0.54
N ARG A 126 10.12 6.40 0.36
CA ARG A 126 9.48 6.31 -0.97
C ARG A 126 8.42 7.34 -1.31
N SER A 127 8.28 7.54 -2.62
CA SER A 127 7.10 8.08 -3.34
C SER A 127 5.75 7.46 -2.90
N ILE A 128 5.78 6.33 -2.20
CA ILE A 128 4.66 5.66 -1.54
C ILE A 128 4.09 6.52 -0.40
N GLY A 129 4.94 7.05 0.50
CA GLY A 129 4.53 7.92 1.59
C GLY A 129 3.84 9.18 1.07
N ARG A 130 4.37 9.76 -0.01
CA ARG A 130 3.78 10.91 -0.70
C ARG A 130 2.41 10.60 -1.33
N LEU A 131 2.16 9.38 -1.82
CA LEU A 131 0.85 8.99 -2.36
C LEU A 131 -0.17 8.69 -1.26
N VAL A 132 0.26 8.06 -0.17
CA VAL A 132 -0.57 7.84 1.02
C VAL A 132 -0.93 9.18 1.65
N ASP A 133 0.04 10.09 1.82
CA ASP A 133 -0.18 11.47 2.28
C ASP A 133 -1.04 12.28 1.32
N VAL A 134 -0.87 12.16 0.00
CA VAL A 134 -1.75 12.84 -0.96
C VAL A 134 -3.17 12.28 -0.87
N SER A 135 -3.36 10.98 -0.66
CA SER A 135 -4.70 10.39 -0.48
C SER A 135 -5.35 10.79 0.85
N ALA A 136 -4.60 10.77 1.95
CA ALA A 136 -5.05 11.13 3.29
C ALA A 136 -5.29 12.64 3.42
N SER A 137 -4.40 13.47 2.90
CA SER A 137 -4.56 14.94 2.85
C SER A 137 -5.65 15.37 1.88
N THR A 138 -5.86 14.66 0.77
CA THR A 138 -7.02 14.91 -0.11
C THR A 138 -8.30 14.53 0.61
N ALA A 139 -8.38 13.38 1.28
CA ALA A 139 -9.55 13.00 2.06
C ALA A 139 -9.85 14.00 3.20
N LEU A 140 -8.82 14.41 3.95
CA LEU A 140 -8.93 15.41 5.03
C LEU A 140 -9.28 16.80 4.50
N LYS A 141 -8.65 17.29 3.43
CA LYS A 141 -9.00 18.58 2.80
C LYS A 141 -10.40 18.56 2.20
N THR A 142 -10.81 17.44 1.59
CA THR A 142 -12.18 17.31 1.07
C THR A 142 -13.16 17.35 2.23
N TRP A 143 -12.86 16.68 3.34
CA TRP A 143 -13.67 16.71 4.55
C TRP A 143 -13.72 18.12 5.18
N GLU A 144 -12.57 18.78 5.38
CA GLU A 144 -12.48 20.13 5.92
C GLU A 144 -13.15 21.18 5.02
N MET A 145 -12.96 21.11 3.70
CA MET A 145 -13.69 21.95 2.75
C MET A 145 -15.17 21.68 2.82
N THR A 146 -15.60 20.41 2.81
CA THR A 146 -17.02 20.07 2.89
C THR A 146 -17.63 20.54 4.20
N HIS A 147 -16.89 20.47 5.31
CA HIS A 147 -17.33 20.92 6.63
C HIS A 147 -17.40 22.46 6.71
N LYS A 148 -16.38 23.18 6.19
CA LYS A 148 -16.38 24.66 6.09
C LYS A 148 -17.45 25.18 5.14
N ILE A 149 -17.69 24.48 4.05
CA ILE A 149 -18.71 24.83 3.06
C ILE A 149 -20.12 24.49 3.60
N ALA A 150 -20.29 23.37 4.31
CA ALA A 150 -21.57 22.99 4.91
C ALA A 150 -22.01 23.90 6.07
N THR A 151 -21.06 24.58 6.74
CA THR A 151 -21.33 25.49 7.86
C THR A 151 -21.58 26.94 7.43
N HIS A 152 -21.45 27.27 6.14
CA HIS A 152 -21.70 28.62 5.61
C HIS A 152 -23.17 28.82 5.17
N GLU A 153 -23.79 29.95 5.58
CA GLU A 153 -25.17 30.31 5.23
C GLU A 153 -25.42 30.39 3.71
N ALA A 154 -24.40 30.76 2.91
CA ALA A 154 -24.47 30.78 1.44
C ALA A 154 -24.70 29.39 0.82
N MET A 155 -24.36 28.30 1.53
CA MET A 155 -24.56 26.93 1.06
C MET A 155 -26.00 26.44 1.29
N GLN A 156 -26.74 27.00 2.26
CA GLN A 156 -28.15 26.67 2.46
C GLN A 156 -29.03 27.20 1.31
N THR A 157 -28.69 28.36 0.75
CA THR A 157 -29.37 28.94 -0.42
C THR A 157 -28.89 28.31 -1.74
N ALA A 158 -27.57 28.07 -1.89
CA ALA A 158 -27.02 27.39 -3.06
C ALA A 158 -27.34 25.88 -3.09
N GLY A 159 -27.68 25.26 -1.96
CA GLY A 159 -27.93 23.82 -1.83
C GLY A 159 -29.07 23.30 -2.72
N LYS A 160 -30.10 24.11 -2.99
CA LYS A 160 -31.18 23.75 -3.93
C LYS A 160 -30.69 23.64 -5.37
N TRP A 161 -29.81 24.54 -5.81
CA TRP A 161 -29.19 24.51 -7.14
C TRP A 161 -28.11 23.42 -7.23
N TYR A 162 -27.33 23.23 -6.17
CA TYR A 162 -26.34 22.16 -6.07
C TYR A 162 -26.98 20.77 -6.16
N ARG A 163 -28.10 20.52 -5.47
CA ARG A 163 -28.88 19.26 -5.61
C ARG A 163 -29.41 19.05 -7.03
N ARG A 164 -29.72 20.12 -7.75
CA ARG A 164 -30.23 20.06 -9.12
C ARG A 164 -29.13 19.81 -10.14
N LEU A 165 -27.92 20.31 -9.89
CA LEU A 165 -26.73 20.11 -10.72
C LEU A 165 -25.96 18.82 -10.37
N LEU A 166 -26.13 18.29 -9.16
CA LEU A 166 -25.52 17.05 -8.67
C LEU A 166 -25.58 15.88 -9.68
N PRO A 167 -26.74 15.53 -10.29
CA PRO A 167 -26.79 14.42 -11.26
C PRO A 167 -25.95 14.70 -12.51
N VAL A 168 -25.94 15.94 -13.01
CA VAL A 168 -25.10 16.32 -14.16
C VAL A 168 -23.63 16.24 -13.80
N TRP A 169 -23.27 16.73 -12.61
CA TRP A 169 -21.91 16.69 -12.09
C TRP A 169 -21.43 15.26 -11.84
N GLN A 170 -22.31 14.37 -11.35
CA GLN A 170 -22.05 12.94 -11.20
C GLN A 170 -21.78 12.27 -12.55
N VAL A 171 -22.56 12.59 -13.58
CA VAL A 171 -22.34 12.06 -14.94
C VAL A 171 -21.02 12.57 -15.53
N VAL A 172 -20.71 13.86 -15.37
CA VAL A 172 -19.43 14.43 -15.81
C VAL A 172 -18.26 13.79 -15.07
N LYS A 173 -18.36 13.62 -13.74
CA LYS A 173 -17.35 12.94 -12.93
C LYS A 173 -17.18 11.48 -13.35
N TYR A 174 -18.27 10.77 -13.62
CA TYR A 174 -18.26 9.37 -14.04
C TYR A 174 -17.70 9.18 -15.45
N LYS A 175 -17.93 10.14 -16.37
CA LYS A 175 -17.33 10.14 -17.71
C LYS A 175 -15.96 10.81 -17.77
N SER A 176 -15.47 11.39 -16.67
CA SER A 176 -14.21 12.11 -16.64
C SER A 176 -13.03 11.13 -16.64
N PRO A 177 -12.14 11.19 -17.65
CA PRO A 177 -10.96 10.35 -17.70
C PRO A 177 -9.99 10.63 -16.53
N MET A 178 -10.00 11.84 -15.96
CA MET A 178 -9.17 12.16 -14.78
C MET A 178 -9.59 11.38 -13.53
N VAL A 179 -10.90 11.17 -13.33
CA VAL A 179 -11.42 10.44 -12.16
C VAL A 179 -11.05 8.97 -12.27
N TRP A 180 -11.24 8.39 -13.46
CA TRP A 180 -10.82 7.01 -13.73
C TRP A 180 -9.30 6.84 -13.70
N ALA A 181 -8.53 7.82 -14.16
CA ALA A 181 -7.08 7.82 -14.02
C ALA A 181 -6.66 7.83 -12.54
N GLY A 182 -7.28 8.66 -11.70
CA GLY A 182 -7.04 8.66 -10.26
C GLY A 182 -7.37 7.33 -9.60
N VAL A 183 -8.53 6.74 -9.93
CA VAL A 183 -8.93 5.41 -9.45
C VAL A 183 -7.93 4.34 -9.91
N ALA A 184 -7.50 4.38 -11.17
CA ALA A 184 -6.51 3.43 -11.71
C ALA A 184 -5.16 3.53 -10.99
N VAL A 185 -4.67 4.74 -10.72
CA VAL A 185 -3.43 4.96 -9.96
C VAL A 185 -3.57 4.42 -8.53
N SER A 186 -4.68 4.71 -7.85
CA SER A 186 -4.93 4.18 -6.49
C SER A 186 -5.01 2.64 -6.46
N ASN A 187 -5.62 2.03 -7.48
CA ASN A 187 -5.70 0.59 -7.63
C ASN A 187 -4.33 -0.05 -7.83
N VAL A 188 -3.52 0.52 -8.73
CA VAL A 188 -2.17 0.02 -9.00
C VAL A 188 -1.31 0.17 -7.75
N ALA A 189 -1.37 1.33 -7.09
CA ALA A 189 -0.61 1.59 -5.87
C ALA A 189 -0.99 0.63 -4.73
N ALA A 190 -2.28 0.45 -4.44
CA ALA A 190 -2.72 -0.50 -3.41
C ALA A 190 -2.31 -1.94 -3.75
N ARG A 191 -2.43 -2.36 -5.01
CA ARG A 191 -2.08 -3.72 -5.45
C ARG A 191 -0.58 -4.01 -5.45
N THR A 192 0.27 -3.00 -5.51
CA THR A 192 1.73 -3.17 -5.41
C THR A 192 2.22 -3.01 -3.97
N LEU A 193 1.62 -2.10 -3.21
CA LEU A 193 1.97 -1.78 -1.83
C LEU A 193 1.57 -2.89 -0.86
N GLN A 194 0.35 -3.42 -0.97
CA GLN A 194 -0.15 -4.46 -0.06
C GLN A 194 0.76 -5.71 -0.05
N PRO A 195 1.15 -6.30 -1.20
CA PRO A 195 2.06 -7.44 -1.20
C PRO A 195 3.44 -7.13 -0.60
N ALA A 196 3.95 -5.90 -0.75
CA ALA A 196 5.24 -5.52 -0.19
C ALA A 196 5.21 -5.42 1.33
N ILE A 197 4.15 -4.84 1.91
CA ILE A 197 3.95 -4.82 3.36
C ILE A 197 3.81 -6.24 3.89
N ILE A 198 3.06 -7.11 3.19
CA ILE A 198 2.93 -8.52 3.56
C ILE A 198 4.29 -9.22 3.55
N ASP A 199 5.16 -8.96 2.57
CA ASP A 199 6.49 -9.56 2.51
C ASP A 199 7.37 -9.13 3.71
N ILE A 200 7.33 -7.84 4.08
CA ILE A 200 8.06 -7.32 5.25
C ILE A 200 7.55 -7.98 6.55
N LEU A 201 6.22 -8.00 6.74
CA LEU A 201 5.59 -8.60 7.92
C LEU A 201 5.84 -10.12 7.99
N ALA A 202 5.75 -10.81 6.84
CA ALA A 202 6.01 -12.24 6.74
C ALA A 202 7.43 -12.58 7.16
N ARG A 203 8.42 -11.81 6.71
CA ARG A 203 9.82 -11.98 7.14
C ARG A 203 9.95 -11.91 8.65
N ARG A 204 9.45 -10.84 9.27
CA ARG A 204 9.55 -10.66 10.73
C ARG A 204 8.76 -11.70 11.51
N THR A 205 7.66 -12.18 10.96
CA THR A 205 6.86 -13.26 11.54
C THR A 205 7.59 -14.60 11.48
N ILE A 206 8.23 -14.90 10.35
CA ILE A 206 9.08 -16.08 10.20
C ILE A 206 10.27 -16.01 11.15
N ASP A 207 10.93 -14.86 11.25
CA ASP A 207 12.03 -14.64 12.19
C ASP A 207 11.58 -14.84 13.65
N LEU A 208 10.37 -14.40 13.98
CA LEU A 208 9.74 -14.61 15.30
C LEU A 208 9.57 -16.08 15.63
N TYR A 209 8.85 -16.82 14.80
CA TYR A 209 8.52 -18.22 15.09
C TYR A 209 9.67 -19.20 14.81
N SER A 210 10.70 -18.78 14.08
CA SER A 210 11.94 -19.55 13.93
C SER A 210 13.01 -19.23 14.99
N GLY A 211 12.77 -18.25 15.88
CA GLY A 211 13.72 -17.84 16.91
C GLY A 211 14.89 -16.98 16.40
N ARG A 212 14.83 -16.51 15.15
CA ARG A 212 15.90 -15.73 14.48
C ARG A 212 15.81 -14.21 14.70
N VAL A 213 14.83 -13.72 15.46
CA VAL A 213 14.61 -12.26 15.74
C VAL A 213 15.87 -11.52 16.22
N GLY A 214 16.76 -12.19 16.95
CA GLY A 214 18.01 -11.60 17.45
C GLY A 214 19.11 -11.45 16.39
N GLN A 215 19.05 -12.24 15.32
CA GLN A 215 20.05 -12.30 14.24
C GLN A 215 19.65 -11.44 13.02
N SER A 216 18.37 -11.09 12.91
CA SER A 216 17.85 -10.36 11.76
C SER A 216 18.14 -8.85 11.85
N ALA A 217 19.11 -8.39 11.07
CA ALA A 217 19.39 -6.96 10.87
C ALA A 217 18.16 -6.18 10.34
N PRO A 218 18.08 -4.85 10.55
CA PRO A 218 17.12 -3.98 9.88
C PRO A 218 17.15 -4.19 8.37
N LEU A 219 16.01 -4.03 7.67
CA LEU A 219 16.06 -3.94 6.20
C LEU A 219 16.81 -2.68 5.82
N ILE A 220 18.08 -2.81 5.39
CA ILE A 220 18.75 -1.73 4.66
C ILE A 220 18.22 -1.82 3.23
N ILE A 221 17.14 -1.09 2.95
CA ILE A 221 16.66 -0.91 1.59
C ILE A 221 17.66 0.07 0.93
N PRO A 222 18.38 -0.32 -0.14
CA PRO A 222 19.33 0.59 -0.76
C PRO A 222 18.59 1.84 -1.23
N GLU A 223 19.09 3.00 -0.78
CA GLU A 223 18.62 4.31 -1.22
C GLU A 223 18.80 4.39 -2.74
N VAL A 224 17.70 4.64 -3.46
CA VAL A 224 17.75 4.77 -4.92
C VAL A 224 18.50 6.06 -5.21
N VAL A 225 19.77 5.94 -5.61
CA VAL A 225 20.61 7.03 -6.09
C VAL A 225 19.80 7.87 -7.08
N GLU A 226 19.48 9.10 -6.70
CA GLU A 226 18.95 10.10 -7.61
C GLU A 226 20.05 10.40 -8.64
N PRO A 227 19.83 10.18 -9.95
CA PRO A 227 20.68 10.81 -10.92
C PRO A 227 20.36 12.31 -10.91
N GLU A 228 21.36 13.13 -10.56
CA GLU A 228 21.35 14.59 -10.71
C GLU A 228 21.02 15.02 -12.15
#